data_AF-A0A1F5A311-F1
#
_entry.id   AF-A0A1F5A311-F1
#
_cell.length_a   1.000
_cell.length_b   1.000
_cell.length_c   1.000
_cell.angle_alpha   90.00
_cell.angle_beta   90.00
_cell.angle_gamma   90.00
#
_symmetry.space_group_name_H-M   'P 1'
#
loop_
_entity.id
_entity.type
_entity.pdbx_description
1 polymer ?
#
loop_
_entity_poly.entity_id
_entity_poly.type
_entity_poly.pdbx_seq_one_letter_code
_entity_poly.pdbx_strand_id
1 'polypeptide(L)'
;MDGVQNETEMPLVKSDVEQIRDLVGSQEFLEGFVETQIMEQVQAVSKMEGEVARQVKINIGRSIPVETTRRTGLDPERVAEIRAIRQRNESVESMTDEEADLVISRWRTTAGEVGREFNPRRVEMEKAETKRLMGKLEQDSKWQEAQVELARVRGEQVAVVERLRQDVESRAEDPRLAHALDVWGRSPNARGETGVNGSGFNAGIVHYFEYRTIAEKNGRFKGRNGCEIDDFIHYSEVLEGLIDTPDPLTNSEILLSAALEDDGGQRRLNLLTRRHDRVVAFARRGDRKPRVVTVIPGGDLPAIVKALDEEMFGQNVKNRLNKLGMGVKSVDPSELVR
;
A
#
# COMPACT_ATOMS: atom_id res chain seq x y z
N MET A 1 3.53 -16.61 -51.39
CA MET A 1 4.05 -17.12 -50.09
C MET A 1 3.70 -16.03 -49.11
N ASP A 2 2.46 -16.10 -48.65
CA ASP A 2 1.84 -15.03 -47.87
C ASP A 2 1.99 -15.32 -46.39
N GLY A 3 2.33 -14.26 -45.66
CA GLY A 3 2.61 -14.28 -44.24
C GLY A 3 1.42 -14.77 -43.44
N VAL A 4 1.69 -15.78 -42.61
CA VAL A 4 0.80 -16.15 -41.51
C VAL A 4 1.03 -15.10 -40.42
N GLN A 5 0.15 -14.12 -40.34
CA GLN A 5 0.04 -13.23 -39.18
C GLN A 5 -0.47 -14.07 -38.00
N ASN A 6 0.29 -14.08 -36.90
CA ASN A 6 -0.11 -14.62 -35.61
C ASN A 6 -1.26 -13.80 -35.03
N GLU A 7 -2.50 -14.09 -35.40
CA GLU A 7 -3.69 -13.39 -34.88
C GLU A 7 -4.20 -13.94 -33.54
N THR A 8 -3.54 -14.93 -32.94
CA THR A 8 -4.08 -15.64 -31.76
C THR A 8 -3.73 -15.03 -30.40
N GLU A 9 -2.68 -14.18 -30.30
CA GLU A 9 -2.25 -13.58 -29.02
C GLU A 9 -2.84 -12.17 -28.77
N MET A 10 -3.11 -11.41 -29.84
CA MET A 10 -3.64 -10.03 -29.75
C MET A 10 -4.98 -9.83 -29.01
N PRO A 11 -5.97 -10.75 -29.06
CA PRO A 11 -7.26 -10.51 -28.41
C PRO A 11 -7.17 -10.54 -26.88
N LEU A 12 -6.29 -11.39 -26.34
CA LEU A 12 -6.11 -11.54 -24.89
C LEU A 12 -5.38 -10.33 -24.29
N VAL A 13 -4.35 -9.82 -24.97
CA VAL A 13 -3.61 -8.64 -24.53
C VAL A 13 -4.51 -7.40 -24.51
N LYS A 14 -5.33 -7.20 -25.55
CA LYS A 14 -6.31 -6.10 -25.58
C LYS A 14 -7.28 -6.21 -24.40
N SER A 15 -7.82 -7.40 -24.14
CA SER A 15 -8.68 -7.65 -22.99
C SER A 15 -7.99 -7.40 -21.64
N ASP A 16 -6.69 -7.66 -21.53
CA ASP A 16 -5.93 -7.43 -20.29
C ASP A 16 -5.65 -5.94 -20.08
N VAL A 17 -5.32 -5.17 -21.13
CA VAL A 17 -5.21 -3.72 -21.04
C VAL A 17 -6.55 -3.09 -20.64
N GLU A 18 -7.65 -3.57 -21.21
CA GLU A 18 -9.01 -3.17 -20.80
C GLU A 18 -9.26 -3.50 -19.33
N GLN A 19 -8.82 -4.67 -18.86
CA GLN A 19 -8.92 -5.04 -17.44
C GLN A 19 -8.16 -4.06 -16.53
N ILE A 20 -6.95 -3.59 -16.90
CA ILE A 20 -6.23 -2.56 -16.14
C ILE A 20 -7.04 -1.26 -16.13
N ARG A 21 -7.50 -0.82 -17.31
CA ARG A 21 -8.26 0.42 -17.45
C ARG A 21 -9.53 0.40 -16.59
N ASP A 22 -10.28 -0.69 -16.61
CA ASP A 22 -11.51 -0.85 -15.83
C ASP A 22 -11.21 -0.87 -14.32
N LEU A 23 -10.15 -1.59 -13.91
CA LEU A 23 -9.72 -1.64 -12.51
C LEU A 23 -9.31 -0.25 -12.01
N VAL A 24 -8.34 0.38 -12.67
CA VAL A 24 -7.77 1.68 -12.25
C VAL A 24 -8.79 2.82 -12.41
N GLY A 25 -9.67 2.73 -13.40
CA GLY A 25 -10.78 3.66 -13.63
C GLY A 25 -11.89 3.58 -12.57
N SER A 26 -11.96 2.48 -11.82
CA SER A 26 -13.00 2.30 -10.81
C SER A 26 -12.82 3.20 -9.58
N GLN A 27 -13.95 3.59 -8.97
CA GLN A 27 -13.96 4.30 -7.69
C GLN A 27 -13.45 3.42 -6.55
N GLU A 28 -13.74 2.10 -6.60
CA GLU A 28 -13.26 1.12 -5.61
C GLU A 28 -11.72 1.09 -5.56
N PHE A 29 -11.05 1.13 -6.72
CA PHE A 29 -9.59 1.16 -6.77
C PHE A 29 -9.04 2.45 -6.17
N LEU A 30 -9.60 3.61 -6.53
CA LEU A 30 -9.17 4.90 -6.01
C LEU A 30 -9.28 4.94 -4.48
N GLU A 31 -10.44 4.57 -3.94
CA GLU A 31 -10.68 4.60 -2.49
C GLU A 31 -9.79 3.62 -1.74
N GLY A 32 -9.71 2.36 -2.21
CA GLY A 32 -8.89 1.34 -1.57
C GLY A 32 -7.40 1.65 -1.65
N PHE A 33 -6.90 2.16 -2.78
CA PHE A 33 -5.51 2.59 -2.92
C PHE A 33 -5.18 3.72 -1.95
N VAL A 34 -5.98 4.79 -1.95
CA VAL A 34 -5.77 5.96 -1.10
C VAL A 34 -5.82 5.58 0.38
N GLU A 35 -6.83 4.79 0.80
CA GLU A 35 -6.96 4.35 2.19
C GLU A 35 -5.75 3.53 2.63
N THR A 36 -5.34 2.57 1.81
CA THR A 36 -4.22 1.70 2.13
C THR A 36 -2.90 2.46 2.23
N GLN A 37 -2.64 3.40 1.30
CA GLN A 37 -1.43 4.23 1.32
C GLN A 37 -1.42 5.20 2.51
N ILE A 38 -2.56 5.81 2.84
CA ILE A 38 -2.70 6.64 4.04
C ILE A 38 -2.44 5.81 5.30
N MET A 39 -2.99 4.59 5.39
CA MET A 39 -2.78 3.71 6.54
C MET A 39 -1.29 3.38 6.74
N GLU A 40 -0.54 3.11 5.67
CA GLU A 40 0.90 2.84 5.78
C GLU A 40 1.69 4.08 6.24
N GLN A 41 1.41 5.25 5.67
CA GLN A 41 2.08 6.48 6.06
C GLN A 41 1.72 6.89 7.49
N VAL A 42 0.46 6.75 7.88
CA VAL A 42 0.00 7.01 9.25
C VAL A 42 0.60 6.02 10.23
N GLN A 43 0.79 4.75 9.87
CA GLN A 43 1.49 3.79 10.72
C GLN A 43 2.99 4.11 10.86
N ALA A 44 3.61 4.68 9.82
CA ALA A 44 4.98 5.19 9.92
C ALA A 44 5.08 6.42 10.83
N VAL A 45 4.06 7.29 10.78
CA VAL A 45 3.91 8.49 11.61
C VAL A 45 3.46 8.16 13.05
N SER A 46 2.72 7.07 13.26
CA SER A 46 2.22 6.61 14.58
C SER A 46 3.26 5.93 15.46
N LYS A 47 4.54 6.02 15.08
CA LYS A 47 5.63 6.08 16.06
C LYS A 47 5.53 7.33 16.97
N MET A 48 4.56 8.22 16.74
CA MET A 48 4.00 9.13 17.75
C MET A 48 3.15 8.36 18.77
N GLU A 49 3.68 8.15 19.97
CA GLU A 49 2.98 7.54 21.10
C GLU A 49 1.69 8.31 21.46
N GLY A 50 0.58 7.59 21.70
CA GLY A 50 -0.59 8.12 22.43
C GLY A 50 -1.98 8.00 21.78
N GLU A 51 -2.93 8.77 22.32
CA GLU A 51 -4.37 8.76 22.03
C GLU A 51 -4.71 9.33 20.63
N VAL A 52 -3.86 10.21 20.10
CA VAL A 52 -3.98 10.83 18.76
C VAL A 52 -3.84 9.78 17.65
N ALA A 53 -2.89 8.84 17.77
CA ALA A 53 -2.73 7.74 16.81
C ALA A 53 -3.96 6.82 16.77
N ARG A 54 -4.63 6.61 17.92
CA ARG A 54 -5.88 5.85 17.98
C ARG A 54 -7.03 6.60 17.29
N GLN A 55 -7.15 7.91 17.52
CA GLN A 55 -8.20 8.73 16.92
C GLN A 55 -8.04 8.86 15.40
N VAL A 56 -6.80 8.98 14.89
CA VAL A 56 -6.51 8.97 13.45
C VAL A 56 -6.89 7.63 12.83
N LYS A 57 -6.52 6.50 13.46
CA LYS A 57 -6.85 5.15 12.98
C LYS A 57 -8.37 4.90 12.93
N ILE A 58 -9.14 5.42 13.90
CA ILE A 58 -10.60 5.29 13.96
C ILE A 58 -11.28 6.10 12.83
N ASN A 59 -10.75 7.27 12.47
CA ASN A 59 -11.37 8.15 11.48
C ASN A 59 -10.96 7.86 10.04
N ILE A 60 -9.83 7.18 9.78
CA ILE A 60 -9.50 6.68 8.43
C ILE A 60 -10.53 5.64 7.97
N GLY A 61 -10.95 4.74 8.87
CA GLY A 61 -12.01 3.75 8.60
C GLY A 61 -13.43 4.33 8.55
N ARG A 62 -13.60 5.65 8.68
CA ARG A 62 -14.86 6.36 8.48
C ARG A 62 -14.61 7.40 7.41
N SER A 63 -14.74 7.00 6.14
CA SER A 63 -14.67 7.82 4.93
C SER A 63 -14.80 9.32 5.23
N ILE A 64 -13.69 10.06 5.22
CA ILE A 64 -13.73 11.52 5.41
C ILE A 64 -14.55 12.06 4.23
N PRO A 65 -15.76 12.60 4.47
CA PRO A 65 -16.60 13.10 3.41
C PRO A 65 -15.84 14.20 2.66
N VAL A 66 -15.84 14.12 1.33
CA VAL A 66 -15.15 15.05 0.43
C VAL A 66 -15.75 16.48 0.47
N GLU A 67 -16.81 16.71 1.24
CA GLU A 67 -17.38 18.03 1.46
C GLU A 67 -16.82 18.69 2.73
N THR A 68 -15.68 19.39 2.63
CA THR A 68 -15.39 20.49 3.58
C THR A 68 -14.36 21.51 3.06
N THR A 69 -14.47 21.92 1.79
CA THR A 69 -13.77 23.13 1.30
C THR A 69 -14.63 24.41 1.44
N ARG A 70 -15.72 24.39 2.22
CA ARG A 70 -16.52 25.59 2.50
C ARG A 70 -16.84 25.72 3.98
N ARG A 71 -16.39 26.84 4.56
CA ARG A 71 -16.48 27.31 5.96
C ARG A 71 -15.34 26.85 6.89
N THR A 72 -14.16 27.40 6.67
CA THR A 72 -13.25 27.84 7.74
C THR A 72 -13.97 28.89 8.60
N GLY A 73 -14.87 28.46 9.48
CA GLY A 73 -15.50 29.31 10.48
C GLY A 73 -14.58 29.46 11.68
N LEU A 74 -13.53 30.25 11.55
CA LEU A 74 -12.84 30.83 12.70
C LEU A 74 -13.11 32.33 12.67
N ASP A 75 -13.83 32.79 13.69
CA ASP A 75 -14.05 34.20 13.97
C ASP A 75 -12.67 34.89 14.07
N PRO A 76 -12.38 35.87 13.17
CA PRO A 76 -11.10 36.59 13.17
C PRO A 76 -10.77 37.22 14.52
N GLU A 77 -11.78 37.57 15.33
CA GLU A 77 -11.59 38.15 16.66
C GLU A 77 -11.00 37.14 17.64
N ARG A 78 -11.44 35.87 17.60
CA ARG A 78 -10.88 34.78 18.44
C ARG A 78 -9.43 34.44 18.07
N VAL A 79 -9.10 34.51 16.78
CA VAL A 79 -7.72 34.27 16.31
C VAL A 79 -6.80 35.42 16.75
N ALA A 80 -7.30 36.66 16.75
CA ALA A 80 -6.56 37.82 17.25
C ALA A 80 -6.37 37.78 18.77
N GLU A 81 -7.39 37.36 19.53
CA GLU A 81 -7.33 37.22 21.00
C GLU A 81 -6.32 36.15 21.44
N ILE A 82 -6.29 35.00 20.76
CA ILE A 82 -5.30 33.94 20.99
C ILE A 82 -3.87 34.41 20.68
N ARG A 83 -3.70 35.20 19.60
CA ARG A 83 -2.39 35.76 19.23
C ARG A 83 -1.90 36.79 20.25
N ALA A 84 -2.81 37.61 20.79
CA ALA A 84 -2.51 38.60 21.83
C ALA A 84 -2.13 37.97 23.17
N ILE A 85 -2.81 36.87 23.56
CA ILE A 85 -2.47 36.10 24.77
C ILE A 85 -1.10 35.43 24.63
N ARG A 86 -0.81 34.86 23.45
CA ARG A 86 0.48 34.22 23.15
C ARG A 86 1.65 35.20 23.18
N GLN A 87 1.49 36.38 22.57
CA GLN A 87 2.51 37.45 22.62
C GLN A 87 2.74 37.98 24.04
N ARG A 88 1.69 38.07 24.87
CA ARG A 88 1.83 38.45 26.29
C ARG A 88 2.63 37.43 27.10
N ASN A 89 2.49 36.13 26.80
CA ASN A 89 3.17 35.07 27.53
C ASN A 89 4.61 34.88 27.04
N GLU A 90 4.88 34.99 25.74
CA GLU A 90 6.24 34.97 25.17
C GLU A 90 7.09 36.14 25.69
N SER A 91 6.46 37.28 25.97
CA SER A 91 7.09 38.45 26.62
C SER A 91 7.52 38.19 28.07
N VAL A 92 6.96 37.19 28.75
CA VAL A 92 7.28 36.87 30.16
C VAL A 92 8.25 35.69 30.23
N GLU A 93 8.18 34.73 29.30
CA GLU A 93 9.13 33.61 29.21
C GLU A 93 10.55 34.02 28.75
N SER A 94 10.69 35.21 28.14
CA SER A 94 11.98 35.77 27.71
C SER A 94 12.61 36.74 28.72
N MET A 95 11.96 36.94 29.87
CA MET A 95 12.43 37.81 30.95
C MET A 95 13.34 37.03 31.92
N THR A 96 14.28 37.74 32.54
CA THR A 96 15.00 37.21 33.70
C THR A 96 14.05 37.07 34.90
N ASP A 97 14.35 36.16 35.84
CA ASP A 97 13.49 35.88 36.99
C ASP A 97 13.13 37.16 37.79
N GLU A 98 14.06 38.11 37.87
CA GLU A 98 13.88 39.41 38.54
C GLU A 98 12.93 40.36 37.78
N GLU A 99 12.93 40.31 36.45
CA GLU A 99 12.04 41.10 35.59
C GLU A 99 10.62 40.52 35.57
N ALA A 100 10.50 39.19 35.55
CA ALA A 100 9.23 38.49 35.70
C ALA A 100 8.58 38.79 37.06
N ASP A 101 9.36 38.77 38.15
CA ASP A 101 8.89 39.11 39.50
C ASP A 101 8.42 40.58 39.61
N LEU A 102 9.07 41.51 38.91
CA LEU A 102 8.67 42.92 38.87
C LEU A 102 7.34 43.14 38.13
N VAL A 103 7.13 42.44 37.01
CA VAL A 103 5.85 42.48 36.26
C VAL A 103 4.73 41.81 37.06
N ILE A 104 5.00 40.66 37.68
CA ILE A 104 4.06 39.95 38.56
C ILE A 104 3.72 40.81 39.79
N SER A 105 4.70 41.50 40.36
CA SER A 105 4.51 42.45 41.48
C SER A 105 3.63 43.64 41.08
N ARG A 106 3.85 44.20 39.88
CA ARG A 106 3.00 45.27 39.33
C ARG A 106 1.56 44.80 39.14
N TRP A 107 1.37 43.58 38.65
CA TRP A 107 0.05 42.96 38.52
C TRP A 107 -0.61 42.69 39.88
N ARG A 108 0.15 42.28 40.91
CA ARG A 108 -0.32 42.18 42.30
C ARG A 108 -0.77 43.53 42.86
N THR A 109 -0.08 44.61 42.51
CA THR A 109 -0.43 45.96 42.97
C THR A 109 -1.72 46.45 42.32
N THR A 110 -1.91 46.18 41.01
CA THR A 110 -3.16 46.50 40.30
C THR A 110 -4.34 45.64 40.75
N ALA A 111 -4.10 44.39 41.18
CA ALA A 111 -5.13 43.53 41.79
C ALA A 111 -5.47 43.94 43.24
N GLY A 112 -4.57 44.64 43.94
CA GLY A 112 -4.75 45.13 45.30
C GLY A 112 -5.83 46.20 45.46
N GLU A 113 -6.32 46.80 44.37
CA GLU A 113 -7.48 47.72 44.39
C GLU A 113 -8.83 46.98 44.34
N VAL A 114 -8.85 45.65 44.16
CA VAL A 114 -10.08 44.85 44.24
C VAL A 114 -9.92 43.82 45.35
N GLY A 115 -10.35 44.19 46.56
CA GLY A 115 -10.32 43.34 47.75
C GLY A 115 -11.01 41.99 47.56
N ARG A 116 -10.24 40.97 47.18
CA ARG A 116 -10.60 39.55 47.28
C ARG A 116 -9.42 38.83 47.93
N GLU A 117 -9.69 38.19 49.06
CA GLU A 117 -8.72 37.37 49.81
C GLU A 117 -7.95 36.43 48.89
N PHE A 118 -6.63 36.51 48.97
CA PHE A 118 -5.72 35.59 48.32
C PHE A 118 -5.91 34.18 48.91
N ASN A 119 -6.47 33.26 48.12
CA ASN A 119 -6.69 31.86 48.51
C ASN A 119 -5.70 30.94 47.75
N PRO A 120 -4.66 30.40 48.41
CA PRO A 120 -3.64 29.56 47.77
C PRO A 120 -4.22 28.32 47.06
N ARG A 121 -5.28 27.71 47.61
CA ARG A 121 -5.96 26.56 47.00
C ARG A 121 -6.66 26.91 45.69
N ARG A 122 -7.16 28.15 45.59
CA ARG A 122 -7.78 28.66 44.37
C ARG A 122 -6.75 28.86 43.26
N VAL A 123 -5.57 29.37 43.61
CA VAL A 123 -4.44 29.52 42.68
C VAL A 123 -3.93 28.16 42.18
N GLU A 124 -3.87 27.14 43.04
CA GLU A 124 -3.49 25.78 42.62
C GLU A 124 -4.54 25.12 41.70
N MET A 125 -5.84 25.31 41.98
CA MET A 125 -6.91 24.85 41.08
C MET A 125 -6.86 25.55 39.72
N GLU A 126 -6.66 26.87 39.70
CA GLU A 126 -6.53 27.64 38.44
C GLU A 126 -5.29 27.21 37.64
N LYS A 127 -4.16 26.89 38.30
CA LYS A 127 -2.97 26.31 37.65
C LYS A 127 -3.24 24.91 37.07
N ALA A 128 -3.94 24.05 37.81
CA ALA A 128 -4.30 22.72 37.34
C ALA A 128 -5.28 22.78 36.16
N GLU A 129 -6.24 23.70 36.20
CA GLU A 129 -7.18 23.96 35.11
C GLU A 129 -6.49 24.52 33.87
N THR A 130 -5.56 25.46 34.03
CA THR A 130 -4.75 26.01 32.94
C THR A 130 -3.88 24.92 32.30
N LYS A 131 -3.23 24.07 33.10
CA LYS A 131 -2.44 22.94 32.61
C LYS A 131 -3.32 21.94 31.83
N ARG A 132 -4.54 21.68 32.30
CA ARG A 132 -5.52 20.82 31.61
C ARG A 132 -5.98 21.43 30.29
N LEU A 133 -6.27 22.73 30.26
CA LEU A 133 -6.69 23.45 29.05
C LEU A 133 -5.56 23.52 28.03
N MET A 134 -4.33 23.79 28.46
CA MET A 134 -3.13 23.76 27.61
C MET A 134 -2.90 22.36 27.02
N GLY A 135 -3.00 21.30 27.83
CA GLY A 135 -2.90 19.93 27.31
C GLY A 135 -3.98 19.59 26.28
N LYS A 136 -5.21 20.09 26.46
CA LYS A 136 -6.28 19.94 25.47
C LYS A 136 -6.01 20.75 24.19
N LEU A 137 -5.52 21.99 24.32
CA LEU A 137 -5.16 22.85 23.19
C LEU A 137 -4.02 22.24 22.36
N GLU A 138 -2.99 21.69 23.02
CA GLU A 138 -1.90 20.97 22.37
C GLU A 138 -2.39 19.72 21.64
N GLN A 139 -3.33 18.98 22.24
CA GLN A 139 -3.97 17.82 21.61
C GLN A 139 -4.80 18.24 20.38
N ASP A 140 -5.57 19.32 20.49
CA ASP A 140 -6.37 19.88 19.39
C ASP A 140 -5.48 20.42 18.25
N SER A 141 -4.35 21.06 18.57
CA SER A 141 -3.35 21.53 17.59
C SER A 141 -2.70 20.36 16.85
N LYS A 142 -2.23 19.34 17.58
CA LYS A 142 -1.67 18.12 16.98
C LYS A 142 -2.70 17.39 16.12
N TRP A 143 -3.96 17.42 16.52
CA TRP A 143 -5.06 16.87 15.71
C TRP A 143 -5.26 17.65 14.41
N GLN A 144 -5.26 18.98 14.46
CA GLN A 144 -5.37 19.81 13.25
C GLN A 144 -4.19 19.60 12.30
N GLU A 145 -2.97 19.56 12.82
CA GLU A 145 -1.76 19.25 12.04
C GLU A 145 -1.88 17.88 11.37
N ALA A 146 -2.34 16.85 12.10
CA ALA A 146 -2.59 15.53 11.53
C ALA A 146 -3.66 15.54 10.43
N GLN A 147 -4.75 16.32 10.59
CA GLN A 147 -5.80 16.44 9.57
C GLN A 147 -5.30 17.13 8.30
N VAL A 148 -4.49 18.18 8.43
CA VAL A 148 -3.87 18.87 7.29
C VAL A 148 -2.93 17.92 6.55
N GLU A 149 -2.10 17.18 7.28
CA GLU A 149 -1.17 16.22 6.71
C GLU A 149 -1.90 15.05 6.02
N LEU A 150 -2.97 14.52 6.62
CA LEU A 150 -3.82 13.51 5.99
C LEU A 150 -4.45 14.00 4.69
N ALA A 151 -4.94 15.25 4.66
CA ALA A 151 -5.51 15.84 3.46
C ALA A 151 -4.46 16.03 2.37
N ARG A 152 -3.24 16.44 2.73
CA ARG A 152 -2.09 16.55 1.82
C ARG A 152 -1.74 15.20 1.21
N VAL A 153 -1.51 14.18 2.05
CA VAL A 153 -1.20 12.80 1.61
C VAL A 153 -2.31 12.27 0.72
N ARG A 154 -3.58 12.44 1.09
CA ARG A 154 -4.72 12.04 0.28
C ARG A 154 -4.66 12.68 -1.12
N GLY A 155 -4.43 13.99 -1.20
CA GLY A 155 -4.28 14.70 -2.47
C GLY A 155 -3.15 14.14 -3.33
N GLU A 156 -2.02 13.79 -2.72
CA GLU A 156 -0.89 13.17 -3.43
C GLU A 156 -1.25 11.78 -3.97
N GLN A 157 -1.90 10.93 -3.18
CA GLN A 157 -2.30 9.59 -3.61
C GLN A 157 -3.38 9.62 -4.70
N VAL A 158 -4.32 10.56 -4.62
CA VAL A 158 -5.29 10.79 -5.71
C VAL A 158 -4.55 11.18 -7.00
N ALA A 159 -3.56 12.09 -6.92
CA ALA A 159 -2.78 12.49 -8.08
C ALA A 159 -1.95 11.33 -8.68
N VAL A 160 -1.49 10.38 -7.85
CA VAL A 160 -0.84 9.14 -8.34
C VAL A 160 -1.82 8.31 -9.18
N VAL A 161 -3.03 8.07 -8.69
CA VAL A 161 -4.04 7.29 -9.42
C VAL A 161 -4.46 7.99 -10.72
N GLU A 162 -4.63 9.31 -10.70
CA GLU A 162 -4.96 10.07 -11.93
C GLU A 162 -3.85 10.02 -12.98
N ARG A 163 -2.57 10.10 -12.55
CA ARG A 163 -1.45 9.88 -13.47
C ARG A 163 -1.45 8.46 -14.03
N LEU A 164 -1.70 7.45 -13.20
CA LEU A 164 -1.78 6.06 -13.64
C LEU A 164 -2.91 5.86 -14.66
N ARG A 165 -4.09 6.47 -14.45
CA ARG A 165 -5.21 6.43 -15.42
C ARG A 165 -4.81 6.97 -16.78
N GLN A 166 -4.14 8.12 -16.79
CA GLN A 166 -3.66 8.74 -18.02
C GLN A 166 -2.57 7.88 -18.70
N ASP A 167 -1.66 7.32 -17.91
CA ASP A 167 -0.57 6.50 -18.40
C ASP A 167 -1.10 5.20 -19.05
N VAL A 168 -2.05 4.51 -18.41
CA VAL A 168 -2.73 3.32 -18.95
C VAL A 168 -3.37 3.62 -20.31
N GLU A 169 -4.12 4.72 -20.42
CA GLU A 169 -4.78 5.07 -21.68
C GLU A 169 -3.75 5.41 -22.77
N SER A 170 -2.70 6.15 -22.43
CA SER A 170 -1.65 6.55 -23.37
C SER A 170 -0.79 5.38 -23.86
N ARG A 171 -0.67 4.31 -23.07
CA ARG A 171 0.16 3.14 -23.35
C ARG A 171 -0.63 1.90 -23.75
N ALA A 172 -1.91 2.04 -24.05
CA ALA A 172 -2.75 0.91 -24.43
C ALA A 172 -2.21 0.11 -25.63
N GLU A 173 -1.46 0.77 -26.52
CA GLU A 173 -0.82 0.17 -27.69
C GLU A 173 0.70 -0.05 -27.51
N ASP A 174 1.26 0.18 -26.31
CA ASP A 174 2.69 0.00 -26.03
C ASP A 174 3.05 -1.50 -26.07
N PRO A 175 3.94 -1.95 -26.99
CA PRO A 175 4.36 -3.34 -27.07
C PRO A 175 5.09 -3.81 -25.81
N ARG A 176 5.71 -2.92 -25.03
CA ARG A 176 6.37 -3.27 -23.77
C ARG A 176 5.35 -3.63 -22.70
N LEU A 177 4.21 -2.92 -22.64
CA LEU A 177 3.12 -3.25 -21.74
C LEU A 177 2.47 -4.58 -22.13
N ALA A 178 2.26 -4.80 -23.42
CA ALA A 178 1.75 -6.07 -23.95
C ALA A 178 2.64 -7.25 -23.55
N HIS A 179 3.95 -7.12 -23.75
CA HIS A 179 4.93 -8.13 -23.36
C HIS A 179 4.94 -8.36 -21.84
N ALA A 180 4.95 -7.28 -21.05
CA ALA A 180 4.89 -7.36 -19.60
C ALA A 180 3.65 -8.14 -19.12
N LEU A 181 2.49 -7.95 -19.74
CA LEU A 181 1.27 -8.71 -19.42
C LEU A 181 1.36 -10.19 -19.80
N ASP A 182 2.09 -10.55 -20.86
CA ASP A 182 2.23 -11.93 -21.33
C ASP A 182 3.12 -12.80 -20.40
N VAL A 183 4.05 -12.16 -19.68
CA VAL A 183 4.85 -12.80 -18.62
C VAL A 183 3.95 -13.42 -17.54
N TRP A 184 2.77 -12.85 -17.34
CA TRP A 184 1.82 -13.30 -16.33
C TRP A 184 0.80 -14.29 -16.88
N GLY A 185 0.52 -15.31 -16.09
CA GLY A 185 -0.56 -16.26 -16.32
C GLY A 185 -1.88 -15.72 -15.76
N ARG A 186 -2.80 -16.63 -15.46
CA ARG A 186 -4.09 -16.29 -14.86
C ARG A 186 -4.12 -16.62 -13.38
N SER A 187 -4.74 -15.79 -12.55
CA SER A 187 -4.96 -16.04 -11.13
C SER A 187 -6.42 -15.75 -10.76
N PRO A 188 -6.93 -16.24 -9.62
CA PRO A 188 -8.08 -15.60 -8.98
C PRO A 188 -7.78 -14.13 -8.67
N ASN A 189 -8.81 -13.29 -8.56
CA ASN A 189 -8.65 -11.93 -8.05
C ASN A 189 -8.34 -11.94 -6.55
N ALA A 190 -8.18 -10.77 -5.94
CA ALA A 190 -7.85 -10.70 -4.53
C ALA A 190 -8.95 -11.21 -3.59
N ARG A 191 -10.20 -11.27 -4.07
CA ARG A 191 -11.36 -11.84 -3.36
C ARG A 191 -11.48 -13.36 -3.54
N GLY A 192 -10.62 -13.97 -4.36
CA GLY A 192 -10.63 -15.41 -4.66
C GLY A 192 -11.61 -15.81 -5.76
N GLU A 193 -12.20 -14.84 -6.46
CA GLU A 193 -13.11 -15.10 -7.58
C GLU A 193 -12.31 -15.49 -8.82
N THR A 194 -12.85 -16.44 -9.57
CA THR A 194 -12.38 -16.76 -10.92
C THR A 194 -13.38 -16.09 -11.87
N GLY A 195 -12.90 -15.17 -12.70
CA GLY A 195 -13.73 -14.34 -13.58
C GLY A 195 -14.61 -15.12 -14.56
N VAL A 196 -15.09 -14.47 -15.62
CA VAL A 196 -16.05 -15.07 -16.56
C VAL A 196 -15.58 -16.46 -17.04
N ASN A 197 -16.46 -17.46 -16.91
CA ASN A 197 -16.23 -18.87 -17.23
C ASN A 197 -15.11 -19.56 -16.41
N GLY A 198 -14.70 -19.01 -15.27
CA GLY A 198 -13.66 -19.59 -14.41
C GLY A 198 -12.25 -19.47 -14.98
N SER A 199 -12.04 -18.61 -15.98
CA SER A 199 -10.77 -18.43 -16.69
C SER A 199 -9.67 -17.77 -15.84
N GLY A 200 -10.08 -17.01 -14.82
CA GLY A 200 -9.18 -16.20 -13.99
C GLY A 200 -8.85 -14.85 -14.63
N PHE A 201 -8.21 -13.99 -13.85
CA PHE A 201 -7.78 -12.64 -14.20
C PHE A 201 -6.30 -12.65 -14.55
N ASN A 202 -5.79 -11.65 -15.30
CA ASN A 202 -4.34 -11.56 -15.51
C ASN A 202 -3.64 -11.40 -14.14
N ALA A 203 -2.72 -12.32 -13.83
CA ALA A 203 -2.09 -12.39 -12.51
C ALA A 203 -1.23 -11.16 -12.21
N GLY A 204 -0.62 -10.54 -13.22
CA GLY A 204 0.14 -9.30 -13.06
C GLY A 204 -0.76 -8.16 -12.63
N ILE A 205 -1.95 -8.06 -13.24
CA ILE A 205 -2.93 -7.03 -12.89
C ILE A 205 -3.35 -7.14 -11.43
N VAL A 206 -3.68 -8.38 -11.01
CA VAL A 206 -4.09 -8.69 -9.63
C VAL A 206 -2.93 -8.42 -8.66
N HIS A 207 -1.77 -9.01 -8.93
CA HIS A 207 -0.64 -9.01 -7.99
C HIS A 207 0.06 -7.67 -7.88
N TYR A 208 0.01 -6.83 -8.91
CA TYR A 208 0.71 -5.54 -8.94
C TYR A 208 -0.21 -4.34 -8.68
N PHE A 209 -1.41 -4.31 -9.26
CA PHE A 209 -2.35 -3.19 -9.09
C PHE A 209 -3.39 -3.49 -8.01
N GLU A 210 -4.19 -4.56 -8.16
CA GLU A 210 -5.33 -4.83 -7.25
C GLU A 210 -4.86 -5.01 -5.79
N TYR A 211 -3.75 -5.70 -5.55
CA TYR A 211 -3.25 -5.93 -4.19
C TYR A 211 -2.83 -4.65 -3.45
N ARG A 212 -2.67 -3.52 -4.15
CA ARG A 212 -2.36 -2.23 -3.53
C ARG A 212 -3.59 -1.56 -2.90
N THR A 213 -4.78 -2.05 -3.19
CA THR A 213 -6.03 -1.53 -2.64
C THR A 213 -6.49 -2.30 -1.39
N ILE A 214 -5.74 -3.32 -0.97
CA ILE A 214 -6.13 -4.27 0.07
C ILE A 214 -5.07 -4.32 1.14
N ALA A 215 -5.40 -3.87 2.35
CA ALA A 215 -4.45 -3.73 3.45
C ALA A 215 -3.69 -5.03 3.78
N GLU A 216 -4.34 -6.20 3.75
CA GLU A 216 -3.71 -7.49 4.04
C GLU A 216 -2.73 -7.93 2.95
N LYS A 217 -2.85 -7.38 1.74
CA LYS A 217 -1.99 -7.69 0.59
C LYS A 217 -0.96 -6.60 0.33
N ASN A 218 -1.22 -5.35 0.73
CA ASN A 218 -0.37 -4.22 0.41
C ASN A 218 0.99 -4.25 1.12
N GLY A 219 1.14 -5.03 2.19
CA GLY A 219 2.44 -5.29 2.82
C GLY A 219 3.51 -5.82 1.85
N ARG A 220 3.10 -6.33 0.68
CA ARG A 220 3.97 -6.70 -0.44
C ARG A 220 4.72 -5.54 -1.09
N PHE A 221 4.22 -4.32 -0.92
CA PHE A 221 4.75 -3.10 -1.52
C PHE A 221 5.37 -2.15 -0.50
N LYS A 222 5.64 -2.65 0.71
CA LYS A 222 6.19 -1.82 1.80
C LYS A 222 7.43 -1.05 1.33
N GLY A 223 7.38 0.28 1.45
CA GLY A 223 8.44 1.18 1.01
C GLY A 223 8.37 1.59 -0.47
N ARG A 224 7.34 1.17 -1.21
CA ARG A 224 7.06 1.58 -2.59
C ARG A 224 5.77 2.41 -2.64
N ASN A 225 5.93 3.73 -2.66
CA ASN A 225 4.81 4.69 -2.71
C ASN A 225 4.28 4.93 -4.14
N GLY A 226 4.90 4.32 -5.16
CA GLY A 226 4.53 4.47 -6.57
C GLY A 226 3.64 3.33 -7.07
N CYS A 227 2.75 3.67 -8.00
CA CYS A 227 1.96 2.75 -8.81
C CYS A 227 2.00 3.24 -10.26
N GLU A 228 2.97 2.75 -11.02
CA GLU A 228 3.30 3.22 -12.38
C GLU A 228 3.42 2.03 -13.35
N ILE A 229 3.14 2.28 -14.65
CA ILE A 229 3.23 1.25 -15.69
C ILE A 229 4.69 0.88 -15.97
N ASP A 230 5.61 1.84 -15.97
CA ASP A 230 7.04 1.54 -16.17
C ASP A 230 7.59 0.62 -15.07
N ASP A 231 7.18 0.83 -13.81
CA ASP A 231 7.54 -0.06 -12.71
C ASP A 231 6.92 -1.46 -12.88
N PHE A 232 5.70 -1.56 -13.41
CA PHE A 232 5.07 -2.86 -13.73
C PHE A 232 5.82 -3.59 -14.83
N ILE A 233 6.22 -2.88 -15.89
CA ILE A 233 7.00 -3.43 -17.00
C ILE A 233 8.35 -3.94 -16.47
N HIS A 234 9.09 -3.10 -15.74
CA HIS A 234 10.38 -3.48 -15.18
C HIS A 234 10.26 -4.67 -14.23
N TYR A 235 9.23 -4.68 -13.38
CA TYR A 235 8.99 -5.81 -12.48
C TYR A 235 8.70 -7.11 -13.25
N SER A 236 7.95 -7.03 -14.35
CA SER A 236 7.66 -8.18 -15.20
C SER A 236 8.91 -8.67 -15.95
N GLU A 237 9.77 -7.76 -16.44
CA GLU A 237 11.07 -8.09 -17.03
C GLU A 237 11.98 -8.86 -16.05
N VAL A 238 12.03 -8.42 -14.78
CA VAL A 238 12.79 -9.13 -13.73
C VAL A 238 12.24 -10.54 -13.52
N LEU A 239 10.91 -10.69 -13.42
CA LEU A 239 10.28 -12.00 -13.22
C LEU A 239 10.48 -12.93 -14.42
N GLU A 240 10.43 -12.39 -15.63
CA GLU A 240 10.72 -13.15 -16.85
C GLU A 240 12.16 -13.65 -16.83
N GLY A 241 13.14 -12.80 -16.48
CA GLY A 241 14.54 -13.21 -16.36
C GLY A 241 14.74 -14.37 -15.38
N LEU A 242 14.01 -14.39 -14.25
CA LEU A 242 14.02 -15.50 -13.30
C LEU A 242 13.44 -16.80 -13.89
N ILE A 243 12.39 -16.71 -14.72
CA ILE A 243 11.77 -17.86 -15.37
C ILE A 243 12.66 -18.40 -16.48
N ASP A 244 13.27 -17.52 -17.28
CA ASP A 244 14.10 -17.88 -18.42
C ASP A 244 15.47 -18.45 -17.98
N THR A 245 15.90 -18.16 -16.75
CA THR A 245 17.14 -18.72 -16.16
C THR A 245 16.88 -19.26 -14.75
N PRO A 246 16.15 -20.38 -14.60
CA PRO A 246 15.64 -20.81 -13.30
C PRO A 246 16.68 -21.57 -12.47
N ASP A 247 17.85 -21.90 -13.01
CA ASP A 247 18.88 -22.69 -12.34
C ASP A 247 19.72 -21.80 -11.38
N PRO A 248 19.73 -22.06 -10.06
CA PRO A 248 20.53 -21.31 -9.09
C PRO A 248 22.05 -21.31 -9.36
N LEU A 249 22.56 -22.28 -10.13
CA LEU A 249 23.96 -22.33 -10.52
C LEU A 249 24.32 -21.29 -11.59
N THR A 250 23.35 -20.90 -12.42
CA THR A 250 23.54 -19.94 -13.52
C THR A 250 22.90 -18.58 -13.22
N ASN A 251 21.89 -18.54 -12.34
CA ASN A 251 21.23 -17.33 -11.90
C ASN A 251 21.42 -17.10 -10.39
N SER A 252 22.32 -16.17 -10.08
CA SER A 252 22.67 -15.83 -8.70
C SER A 252 21.55 -15.15 -7.90
N GLU A 253 20.45 -14.73 -8.53
CA GLU A 253 19.31 -14.16 -7.80
C GLU A 253 18.43 -15.24 -7.17
N ILE A 254 18.57 -16.49 -7.60
CA ILE A 254 17.77 -17.62 -7.14
C ILE A 254 18.51 -18.36 -6.03
N LEU A 255 17.80 -18.60 -4.93
CA LEU A 255 18.26 -19.42 -3.80
C LEU A 255 17.83 -20.89 -3.99
N LEU A 256 16.60 -21.11 -4.46
CA LEU A 256 16.06 -22.45 -4.73
C LEU A 256 15.19 -22.41 -5.97
N SER A 257 15.25 -23.49 -6.75
CA SER A 257 14.41 -23.74 -7.91
C SER A 257 13.87 -25.16 -7.85
N ALA A 258 12.57 -25.32 -8.06
CA ALA A 258 11.92 -26.62 -8.06
C ALA A 258 10.82 -26.64 -9.13
N ALA A 259 10.84 -27.68 -9.96
CA ALA A 259 9.89 -27.86 -11.05
C ALA A 259 9.12 -29.17 -10.86
N LEU A 260 7.81 -29.09 -11.06
CA LEU A 260 6.89 -30.22 -11.00
C LEU A 260 6.15 -30.36 -12.33
N GLU A 261 5.93 -31.60 -12.77
CA GLU A 261 5.16 -31.93 -13.96
C GLU A 261 4.15 -33.03 -13.65
N ASP A 262 2.94 -32.94 -14.21
CA ASP A 262 1.92 -33.99 -14.14
C ASP A 262 1.91 -34.91 -15.39
N ASP A 263 1.20 -36.03 -15.32
CA ASP A 263 1.07 -36.96 -16.47
C ASP A 263 0.41 -36.32 -17.71
N GLY A 264 -0.31 -35.21 -17.52
CA GLY A 264 -0.94 -34.43 -18.58
C GLY A 264 0.02 -33.43 -19.26
N GLY A 265 1.25 -33.29 -18.78
CA GLY A 265 2.24 -32.32 -19.26
C GLY A 265 2.00 -30.88 -18.80
N GLN A 266 1.20 -30.67 -17.75
CA GLN A 266 1.15 -29.37 -17.06
C GLN A 266 2.37 -29.25 -16.15
N ARG A 267 2.98 -28.07 -16.13
CA ARG A 267 4.25 -27.84 -15.46
C ARG A 267 4.13 -26.67 -14.49
N ARG A 268 4.81 -26.75 -13.36
CA ARG A 268 4.86 -25.69 -12.36
C ARG A 268 6.29 -25.46 -11.93
N LEU A 269 6.69 -24.20 -11.90
CA LEU A 269 7.99 -23.75 -11.42
C LEU A 269 7.80 -22.97 -10.12
N ASN A 270 8.52 -23.36 -9.08
CA ASN A 270 8.63 -22.63 -7.83
C ASN A 270 10.06 -22.12 -7.69
N LEU A 271 10.22 -20.80 -7.57
CA LEU A 271 11.50 -20.16 -7.31
C LEU A 271 11.46 -19.48 -5.94
N LEU A 272 12.56 -19.56 -5.20
CA LEU A 272 12.85 -18.70 -4.06
C LEU A 272 13.99 -17.78 -4.46
N THR A 273 13.76 -16.47 -4.47
CA THR A 273 14.84 -15.50 -4.71
C THR A 273 15.66 -15.29 -3.44
N ARG A 274 16.87 -14.76 -3.58
CA ARG A 274 17.71 -14.32 -2.45
C ARG A 274 17.11 -13.15 -1.67
N ARG A 275 16.13 -12.44 -2.25
CA ARG A 275 15.32 -11.43 -1.56
C ARG A 275 14.16 -12.04 -0.77
N HIS A 276 14.09 -13.37 -0.70
CA HIS A 276 13.01 -14.11 -0.07
C HIS A 276 11.66 -13.89 -0.77
N ASP A 277 11.66 -13.64 -2.08
CA ASP A 277 10.41 -13.67 -2.86
C ASP A 277 10.19 -15.09 -3.37
N ARG A 278 9.04 -15.67 -3.06
CA ARG A 278 8.58 -16.90 -3.67
C ARG A 278 7.83 -16.57 -4.97
N VAL A 279 8.39 -16.96 -6.10
CA VAL A 279 7.75 -16.83 -7.42
C VAL A 279 7.20 -18.20 -7.82
N VAL A 280 5.93 -18.24 -8.22
CA VAL A 280 5.30 -19.46 -8.75
C VAL A 280 4.83 -19.19 -10.17
N ALA A 281 5.31 -19.99 -11.11
CA ALA A 281 4.92 -19.96 -12.50
C ALA A 281 4.28 -21.28 -12.92
N PHE A 282 3.40 -21.22 -13.92
CA PHE A 282 2.63 -22.36 -14.39
C PHE A 282 2.56 -22.38 -15.92
N ALA A 283 2.70 -23.57 -16.50
CA ALA A 283 2.51 -23.84 -17.91
C ALA A 283 1.43 -24.91 -18.07
N ARG A 284 0.42 -24.64 -18.91
CA ARG A 284 -0.51 -25.66 -19.38
C ARG A 284 0.19 -26.56 -20.40
N ARG A 285 -0.44 -27.71 -20.69
CA ARG A 285 0.03 -28.61 -21.72
C ARG A 285 0.16 -27.88 -23.05
N GLY A 286 1.36 -27.90 -23.63
CA GLY A 286 1.66 -27.28 -24.92
C GLY A 286 2.11 -25.82 -24.84
N ASP A 287 2.06 -25.20 -23.66
CA ASP A 287 2.65 -23.87 -23.47
C ASP A 287 4.17 -23.97 -23.60
N ARG A 288 4.75 -23.03 -24.36
CA ARG A 288 6.20 -22.97 -24.61
C ARG A 288 6.99 -22.80 -23.30
N LYS A 289 6.57 -21.85 -22.46
CA LYS A 289 7.21 -21.55 -21.18
C LYS A 289 6.19 -21.31 -20.06
N PRO A 290 6.56 -21.52 -18.78
CA PRO A 290 5.75 -21.14 -17.63
C PRO A 290 5.51 -19.63 -17.57
N ARG A 291 4.33 -19.21 -17.12
CA ARG A 291 3.98 -17.82 -16.85
C ARG A 291 3.76 -17.59 -15.36
N VAL A 292 4.09 -16.41 -14.84
CA VAL A 292 3.96 -16.10 -13.41
C VAL A 292 2.49 -16.10 -13.01
N VAL A 293 2.11 -16.89 -11.99
CA VAL A 293 0.74 -16.94 -11.47
C VAL A 293 0.62 -16.43 -10.05
N THR A 294 1.73 -16.33 -9.31
CA THR A 294 1.77 -15.64 -8.01
C THR A 294 3.21 -15.30 -7.62
N VAL A 295 3.36 -14.19 -6.90
CA VAL A 295 4.59 -13.83 -6.17
C VAL A 295 4.24 -13.61 -4.71
N ILE A 296 5.00 -14.15 -3.77
CA ILE A 296 4.77 -14.03 -2.32
C ILE A 296 6.07 -13.55 -1.66
N PRO A 297 6.13 -12.32 -1.15
CA PRO A 297 7.32 -11.83 -0.45
C PRO A 297 7.45 -12.46 0.93
N GLY A 298 8.69 -12.56 1.42
CA GLY A 298 9.01 -13.15 2.72
C GLY A 298 8.87 -14.67 2.76
N GLY A 299 9.02 -15.34 1.61
CA GLY A 299 9.09 -16.79 1.52
C GLY A 299 10.34 -17.35 2.22
N ASP A 300 10.18 -18.51 2.84
CA ASP A 300 11.28 -19.28 3.42
C ASP A 300 11.35 -20.69 2.80
N LEU A 301 12.49 -21.34 2.98
CA LEU A 301 12.73 -22.68 2.46
C LEU A 301 11.70 -23.69 3.02
N PRO A 302 11.40 -23.73 4.34
CA PRO A 302 10.41 -24.66 4.87
C PRO A 302 9.01 -24.52 4.26
N ALA A 303 8.51 -23.30 4.07
CA ALA A 303 7.19 -23.06 3.48
C ALA A 303 7.14 -23.50 2.01
N ILE A 304 8.25 -23.35 1.27
CA ILE A 304 8.33 -23.82 -0.12
C ILE A 304 8.37 -25.33 -0.18
N VAL A 305 9.21 -25.99 0.62
CA VAL A 305 9.28 -27.46 0.69
C VAL A 305 7.91 -28.04 1.03
N LYS A 306 7.25 -27.49 2.05
CA LYS A 306 5.89 -27.89 2.42
C LYS A 306 4.91 -27.72 1.26
N ALA A 307 4.95 -26.61 0.55
CA ALA A 307 4.05 -26.37 -0.58
C ALA A 307 4.33 -27.29 -1.77
N LEU A 308 5.60 -27.68 -2.00
CA LEU A 308 5.97 -28.68 -3.02
C LEU A 308 5.47 -30.07 -2.61
N ASP A 309 5.63 -30.46 -1.35
CA ASP A 309 5.12 -31.73 -0.83
C ASP A 309 3.59 -31.80 -0.92
N GLU A 310 2.88 -30.71 -0.57
CA GLU A 310 1.43 -30.61 -0.75
C GLU A 310 1.00 -30.72 -2.22
N GLU A 311 1.83 -30.27 -3.16
CA GLU A 311 1.54 -30.39 -4.59
C GLU A 311 1.83 -31.78 -5.16
N MET A 312 2.86 -32.47 -4.65
CA MET A 312 3.18 -33.84 -5.05
C MET A 312 2.25 -34.88 -4.41
N PHE A 313 1.86 -34.68 -3.14
CA PHE A 313 1.19 -35.70 -2.33
C PHE A 313 -0.21 -35.31 -1.85
N GLY A 314 -0.64 -34.05 -2.03
CA GLY A 314 -1.91 -33.55 -1.54
C GLY A 314 -3.13 -34.08 -2.30
N GLN A 315 -4.30 -34.04 -1.65
CA GLN A 315 -5.56 -34.38 -2.30
C GLN A 315 -5.94 -33.31 -3.32
N ASN A 316 -6.34 -33.78 -4.52
CA ASN A 316 -6.79 -32.95 -5.62
C ASN A 316 -8.00 -32.08 -5.21
N VAL A 317 -7.76 -30.78 -4.95
CA VAL A 317 -8.85 -29.82 -4.71
C VAL A 317 -9.56 -29.55 -6.04
N LYS A 318 -10.82 -30.01 -6.15
CA LYS A 318 -11.66 -29.70 -7.31
C LYS A 318 -11.75 -28.18 -7.48
N ASN A 319 -11.59 -27.72 -8.73
CA ASN A 319 -11.76 -26.32 -9.17
C ASN A 319 -10.68 -25.30 -8.79
N ARG A 320 -9.49 -25.72 -8.31
CA ARG A 320 -8.34 -24.82 -8.16
C ARG A 320 -7.78 -24.42 -9.53
N LEU A 321 -7.64 -23.11 -9.79
CA LEU A 321 -6.98 -22.58 -10.99
C LEU A 321 -5.50 -22.99 -11.00
N ASN A 322 -4.96 -23.27 -12.19
CA ASN A 322 -3.56 -23.69 -12.40
C ASN A 322 -3.15 -24.95 -11.63
N LYS A 323 -4.05 -25.92 -11.41
CA LYS A 323 -3.71 -27.16 -10.71
C LYS A 323 -2.89 -28.11 -11.59
N LEU A 324 -1.94 -28.80 -10.95
CA LEU A 324 -1.39 -30.03 -11.50
C LEU A 324 -2.43 -31.15 -11.37
N GLY A 325 -2.40 -32.08 -12.31
CA GLY A 325 -3.25 -33.25 -12.41
C GLY A 325 -2.74 -34.42 -11.56
N MET A 326 -2.86 -35.64 -12.09
CA MET A 326 -2.37 -36.86 -11.45
C MET A 326 -0.92 -37.14 -11.87
N GLY A 327 -0.22 -37.96 -11.07
CA GLY A 327 1.13 -38.42 -11.41
C GLY A 327 2.20 -37.32 -11.32
N VAL A 328 2.05 -36.40 -10.37
CA VAL A 328 3.00 -35.29 -10.20
C VAL A 328 4.38 -35.82 -9.84
N LYS A 329 5.39 -35.40 -10.59
CA LYS A 329 6.81 -35.74 -10.38
C LYS A 329 7.68 -34.50 -10.43
N SER A 330 8.84 -34.56 -9.78
CA SER A 330 9.88 -33.55 -9.95
C SER A 330 10.54 -33.71 -11.32
N VAL A 331 10.84 -32.58 -11.96
CA VAL A 331 11.62 -32.49 -13.19
C VAL A 331 12.73 -31.46 -13.02
N ASP A 332 13.73 -31.46 -13.91
CA ASP A 332 14.78 -30.45 -13.89
C ASP A 332 14.19 -29.08 -14.30
N PRO A 333 14.34 -28.01 -13.49
CA PRO A 333 13.83 -26.69 -13.85
C PRO A 333 14.32 -26.17 -15.20
N SER A 334 15.52 -26.55 -15.64
CA SER A 334 16.07 -26.15 -16.94
C SER A 334 15.35 -26.79 -18.13
N GLU A 335 14.62 -27.88 -17.94
CA GLU A 335 13.77 -28.51 -18.96
C GLU A 335 12.49 -27.70 -19.24
N LEU A 336 12.15 -26.73 -18.37
CA LEU A 336 10.97 -25.89 -18.55
C LEU A 336 11.18 -24.74 -19.55
N VAL A 337 12.43 -24.43 -19.90
CA VAL A 337 12.80 -23.28 -20.74
C VAL A 337 13.35 -23.71 -22.11
N ARG A 338 13.55 -25.02 -22.33
CA ARG A 338 14.00 -25.59 -23.62
C ARG A 338 12.84 -25.84 -24.58
#